data_AF-A0A9E2BLC1-F1
#
_entry.id   AF-A0A9E2BLC1-F1
#
_cell.length_a   1.000
_cell.length_b   1.000
_cell.length_c   1.000
_cell.angle_alpha   90.00
_cell.angle_beta   90.00
_cell.angle_gamma   90.00
#
_symmetry.space_group_name_H-M   'P 1'
#
loop_
_entity.id
_entity.type
_entity.pdbx_description
1 polymer ?
#
loop_
_entity_poly.entity_id
_entity_poly.type
_entity_poly.pdbx_seq_one_letter_code
_entity_poly.pdbx_strand_id
1 'polypeptide(L)'
;MSYRPLGRCPVCQHAMEVRELHCPHCGTTIRGRFLLGRFAHLTPEQWDFLEVFVRNRGNIREMEKDLGLSYPAVRSRLDQLLLALGYPPDPKDRSEGPEAQDRLAILEKVEKGELTPAEAARLLRGERSHDG
;
A
#
# COMPACT_ATOMS: atom_id res chain seq x y z
N MET A 1 -17.84 17.00 16.55
CA MET A 1 -17.47 15.81 15.76
C MET A 1 -17.00 16.30 14.39
N SER A 2 -15.77 15.95 14.00
CA SER A 2 -15.24 16.24 12.67
C SER A 2 -15.38 14.98 11.82
N TYR A 3 -16.06 15.09 10.68
CA TYR A 3 -16.22 13.98 9.75
C TYR A 3 -15.24 14.13 8.60
N ARG A 4 -14.72 13.01 8.09
CA ARG A 4 -13.89 13.02 6.90
C ARG A 4 -14.74 13.46 5.69
N PRO A 5 -14.25 14.34 4.81
CA PRO A 5 -14.98 14.73 3.61
C PRO A 5 -15.27 13.50 2.75
N LEU A 6 -16.50 13.40 2.25
CA LEU A 6 -16.86 12.37 1.28
C LEU A 6 -16.22 12.71 -0.07
N GLY A 7 -15.22 11.94 -0.50
CA GLY A 7 -14.60 12.10 -1.82
C GLY A 7 -15.51 11.73 -3.00
N ARG A 8 -16.56 10.95 -2.74
CA ARG A 8 -17.48 10.42 -3.76
C ARG A 8 -18.93 10.57 -3.31
N CYS A 9 -19.80 10.88 -4.26
CA CYS A 9 -21.23 10.98 -4.03
C CYS A 9 -21.80 9.59 -3.68
N PRO A 10 -22.49 9.40 -2.54
CA PRO A 10 -23.04 8.10 -2.15
C PRO A 10 -24.19 7.63 -3.07
N VAL A 11 -24.72 8.52 -3.92
CA VAL A 11 -25.81 8.21 -4.86
C VAL A 11 -25.28 7.77 -6.23
N CYS A 12 -24.31 8.51 -6.80
CA CYS A 12 -23.84 8.28 -8.17
C CYS A 12 -22.35 7.99 -8.30
N GLN A 13 -21.61 7.91 -7.18
CA GLN A 13 -20.18 7.60 -7.08
C GLN A 13 -19.21 8.56 -7.80
N HIS A 14 -19.72 9.64 -8.39
CA HIS A 14 -18.90 10.70 -8.98
C HIS A 14 -18.14 11.49 -7.92
N ALA A 15 -17.02 12.10 -8.33
CA ALA A 15 -16.19 12.93 -7.45
C ALA A 15 -16.99 14.12 -6.92
N MET A 16 -16.86 14.39 -5.61
CA MET A 16 -17.46 15.56 -4.97
C MET A 16 -16.49 16.76 -4.99
N GLU A 17 -17.06 17.96 -5.00
CA GLU A 17 -16.32 19.22 -4.84
C GLU A 17 -16.66 19.87 -3.49
N VAL A 18 -15.69 20.58 -2.91
CA VAL A 18 -15.95 21.44 -1.74
C VAL A 18 -16.40 22.80 -2.25
N ARG A 19 -17.48 23.32 -1.66
CA ARG A 19 -18.08 24.61 -2.06
C ARG A 19 -17.70 25.78 -1.15
N GLU A 20 -17.34 25.49 0.09
CA GLU A 20 -17.08 26.46 1.13
C GLU A 20 -15.97 25.98 2.06
N LEU A 21 -15.00 26.85 2.32
CA LEU A 21 -13.95 26.65 3.32
C LEU A 21 -14.14 27.70 4.42
N HIS A 22 -14.16 27.24 5.67
CA HIS A 22 -14.33 28.08 6.83
C HIS A 22 -13.08 28.04 7.71
N CYS A 23 -12.53 29.22 8.04
CA CYS A 23 -11.45 29.35 9.00
C CYS A 23 -12.02 29.62 10.40
N PRO A 24 -11.95 28.66 11.35
CA PRO A 24 -12.50 28.84 12.68
C PRO A 24 -11.75 29.87 13.53
N HIS A 25 -10.51 30.22 13.15
CA HIS A 25 -9.68 31.18 13.89
C HIS A 25 -10.09 32.65 13.63
N CYS A 26 -10.32 33.03 12.36
CA CYS A 26 -10.63 34.42 11.99
C CYS A 26 -12.04 34.60 11.39
N GLY A 27 -12.84 33.54 11.32
CA GLY A 27 -14.21 33.56 10.79
C GLY A 27 -14.32 33.74 9.27
N THR A 28 -13.19 33.82 8.56
CA THR A 28 -13.19 33.98 7.10
C THR A 28 -13.83 32.78 6.42
N THR A 29 -14.76 33.06 5.51
CA THR A 29 -15.44 32.06 4.71
C THR A 29 -15.13 32.29 3.24
N ILE A 30 -14.54 31.30 2.59
CA ILE A 30 -14.15 31.34 1.18
C ILE A 30 -15.10 30.41 0.40
N ARG A 31 -15.84 30.97 -0.55
CA ARG A 31 -16.74 30.22 -1.43
C ARG A 31 -16.13 30.05 -2.80
N GLY A 32 -16.26 28.86 -3.37
CA GLY A 32 -15.67 28.54 -4.65
C GLY A 32 -15.99 27.11 -5.08
N ARG A 33 -15.26 26.63 -6.09
CA ARG A 33 -15.20 25.22 -6.45
C ARG A 33 -13.81 24.73 -6.11
N PHE A 34 -13.69 23.97 -5.02
CA PHE A 34 -12.43 23.41 -4.59
C PHE A 34 -12.44 21.91 -4.87
N LEU A 35 -11.39 21.44 -5.52
CA LEU A 35 -11.19 20.01 -5.71
C LEU A 35 -10.80 19.39 -4.37
N LEU A 36 -11.42 18.25 -4.06
CA LEU A 36 -10.91 17.38 -3.03
C LEU A 36 -9.58 16.79 -3.51
N GLY A 37 -8.52 16.91 -2.70
CA GLY A 37 -7.22 16.33 -3.03
C GLY A 37 -7.31 14.81 -3.20
N ARG A 38 -6.30 14.19 -3.83
CA ARG A 38 -6.29 12.76 -4.18
C ARG A 38 -6.60 11.84 -2.99
N PHE A 39 -6.16 12.22 -1.79
CA PHE A 39 -6.38 11.50 -0.54
C PHE A 39 -7.85 11.41 -0.12
N ALA A 40 -8.70 12.35 -0.54
CA ALA A 40 -10.13 12.33 -0.19
C ALA A 40 -10.88 11.17 -0.85
N HIS A 41 -10.31 10.56 -1.90
CA HIS A 41 -10.89 9.43 -2.60
C HIS A 41 -10.45 8.07 -2.04
N LEU A 42 -9.55 8.04 -1.06
CA LEU A 42 -9.11 6.81 -0.43
C LEU A 42 -10.23 6.19 0.41
N THR A 43 -10.36 4.87 0.34
CA THR A 43 -11.25 4.11 1.24
C THR A 43 -10.74 4.13 2.68
N PRO A 44 -11.57 3.81 3.69
CA PRO A 44 -11.11 3.68 5.07
C PRO A 44 -9.90 2.74 5.20
N GLU A 45 -9.92 1.60 4.52
CA GLU A 45 -8.84 0.60 4.57
C GLU A 45 -7.54 1.13 3.94
N GLN A 46 -7.65 1.92 2.87
CA GLN A 46 -6.49 2.57 2.24
C GLN A 46 -5.88 3.66 3.14
N TRP A 47 -6.72 4.38 3.89
CA TRP A 47 -6.26 5.33 4.90
C TRP A 47 -5.52 4.64 6.04
N ASP A 48 -6.08 3.57 6.58
CA ASP A 48 -5.46 2.80 7.66
C ASP A 48 -4.11 2.22 7.21
N PHE A 49 -4.06 1.69 5.98
CA PHE A 49 -2.80 1.22 5.40
C PHE A 49 -1.78 2.34 5.21
N LEU A 50 -2.20 3.52 4.74
CA LEU A 50 -1.33 4.70 4.59
C LEU A 50 -0.77 5.16 5.94
N GLU A 51 -1.58 5.15 7.00
CA GLU A 51 -1.13 5.51 8.35
C GLU A 51 -0.05 4.55 8.86
N VAL A 52 -0.26 3.23 8.69
CA VAL A 52 0.73 2.22 9.04
C VAL A 52 2.00 2.36 8.21
N PHE A 53 1.88 2.66 6.91
CA PHE A 53 3.02 2.91 6.03
C PHE A 53 3.87 4.08 6.52
N VAL A 54 3.24 5.22 6.83
CA VAL A 54 3.92 6.42 7.32
C VAL A 54 4.55 6.18 8.69
N ARG A 55 3.84 5.50 9.61
CA ARG A 55 4.35 5.13 10.93
C ARG A 55 5.61 4.27 10.83
N ASN A 56 5.63 3.34 9.89
CA ASN A 56 6.78 2.47 9.61
C ASN A 56 7.82 3.11 8.67
N ARG A 57 7.68 4.40 8.32
CA ARG A 57 8.59 5.13 7.42
C ARG A 57 8.79 4.42 6.07
N GLY A 58 7.76 3.71 5.61
CA GLY A 58 7.78 2.91 4.38
C GLY A 58 8.55 1.59 4.47
N ASN A 59 8.93 1.13 5.66
CA ASN A 59 9.60 -0.16 5.84
C ASN A 59 8.60 -1.32 5.71
N ILE A 60 8.56 -1.94 4.52
CA ILE A 60 7.64 -3.04 4.20
C ILE A 60 7.81 -4.24 5.15
N ARG A 61 9.04 -4.55 5.61
CA ARG A 61 9.28 -5.67 6.53
C ARG A 61 8.68 -5.44 7.92
N GLU A 62 8.69 -4.21 8.40
CA GLU A 62 8.00 -3.88 9.66
C GLU A 62 6.48 -3.86 9.46
N MET A 63 6.01 -3.43 8.29
CA MET A 63 4.58 -3.51 7.95
C MET A 63 4.06 -4.96 7.88
N GLU A 64 4.86 -5.93 7.43
CA GLU A 64 4.48 -7.36 7.48
C GLU A 64 4.13 -7.80 8.90
N LYS A 65 4.96 -7.41 9.87
CA LYS A 65 4.78 -7.72 11.29
C LYS A 65 3.55 -7.01 11.86
N ASP A 66 3.44 -5.71 11.60
CA ASP A 66 2.34 -4.87 12.11
C ASP A 66 0.97 -5.30 11.56
N LEU A 67 0.92 -5.73 10.31
CA LEU A 67 -0.33 -6.10 9.63
C LEU A 67 -0.61 -7.61 9.65
N GLY A 68 0.35 -8.44 10.07
CA GLY A 68 0.25 -9.90 10.00
C GLY A 68 0.13 -10.42 8.57
N LEU A 69 0.74 -9.72 7.60
CA LEU A 69 0.65 -10.02 6.17
C LEU A 69 2.00 -10.48 5.63
N SER A 70 1.97 -11.29 4.57
CA SER A 70 3.18 -11.60 3.81
C SER A 70 3.66 -10.38 3.02
N TYR A 71 4.96 -10.32 2.75
CA TYR A 71 5.57 -9.29 1.91
C TYR A 71 4.80 -9.03 0.60
N PRO A 72 4.43 -10.06 -0.21
CA PRO A 72 3.65 -9.84 -1.42
C PRO A 72 2.29 -9.17 -1.16
N ALA A 73 1.62 -9.53 -0.06
CA ALA A 73 0.34 -8.95 0.30
C ALA A 73 0.47 -7.47 0.70
N VAL A 74 1.52 -7.11 1.47
CA VAL A 74 1.81 -5.71 1.81
C VAL A 74 2.14 -4.92 0.55
N ARG A 75 2.98 -5.46 -0.35
CA ARG A 75 3.35 -4.79 -1.59
C ARG A 75 2.15 -4.61 -2.53
N SER A 76 1.29 -5.62 -2.66
CA SER A 76 0.06 -5.50 -3.45
C SER A 76 -0.87 -4.41 -2.91
N ARG A 77 -0.97 -4.24 -1.59
CA ARG A 77 -1.76 -3.16 -0.99
C ARG A 77 -1.13 -1.78 -1.23
N LEU A 78 0.20 -1.70 -1.20
CA LEU A 78 0.91 -0.47 -1.57
C LEU A 78 0.66 -0.10 -3.03
N ASP A 79 0.76 -1.06 -3.95
CA ASP A 79 0.47 -0.84 -5.38
C ASP A 79 -0.98 -0.35 -5.58
N GLN A 80 -1.95 -0.93 -4.87
CA GLN A 80 -3.35 -0.49 -4.92
C GLN A 80 -3.54 0.93 -4.36
N LEU A 81 -2.85 1.27 -3.26
CA LEU A 81 -2.87 2.62 -2.69
C LEU A 81 -2.26 3.64 -3.66
N LEU A 82 -1.11 3.33 -4.27
CA LEU A 82 -0.46 4.17 -5.26
C LEU A 82 -1.36 4.41 -6.47
N LEU A 83 -2.01 3.36 -6.98
CA LEU A 83 -2.98 3.46 -8.06
C LEU A 83 -4.15 4.39 -7.69
N ALA A 84 -4.71 4.26 -6.48
CA ALA A 84 -5.79 5.13 -5.99
C ALA A 84 -5.36 6.59 -5.86
N LEU A 85 -4.08 6.84 -5.55
CA LEU A 85 -3.45 8.16 -5.54
C LEU A 85 -3.01 8.65 -6.93
N GLY A 86 -3.24 7.88 -7.99
CA GLY A 86 -2.89 8.23 -9.36
C GLY A 86 -1.39 8.10 -9.67
N TYR A 87 -0.69 7.21 -8.98
CA TYR A 87 0.69 6.81 -9.23
C TYR A 87 0.70 5.34 -9.69
N PRO A 88 0.73 5.06 -11.00
CA PRO A 88 0.81 3.68 -11.46
C PRO A 88 2.14 3.06 -11.00
N PRO A 89 2.15 1.82 -10.48
CA PRO A 89 3.39 1.17 -10.06
C PRO A 89 4.32 0.95 -11.26
N ASP A 90 5.60 1.30 -11.11
CA ASP A 90 6.62 1.03 -12.13
C ASP A 90 6.90 -0.50 -12.15
N PRO A 91 6.80 -1.17 -13.30
CA PRO A 91 7.16 -2.59 -13.41
C PRO A 91 8.55 -2.93 -12.90
N LYS A 92 9.51 -1.98 -12.95
CA LYS A 92 10.89 -2.18 -12.49
C LYS A 92 11.01 -2.39 -10.99
N ASP A 93 10.12 -1.79 -10.21
CA ASP A 93 10.09 -1.96 -8.75
C ASP A 93 9.85 -3.42 -8.35
N ARG A 94 9.19 -4.22 -9.20
CA ARG A 94 8.94 -5.65 -8.94
C ARG A 94 10.15 -6.52 -9.27
N SER A 95 11.00 -6.10 -10.22
CA SER A 95 12.17 -6.87 -10.64
C SER A 95 13.42 -6.61 -9.80
N GLU A 96 13.47 -5.50 -9.06
CA GLU A 96 14.65 -5.11 -8.27
C GLU A 96 14.41 -5.17 -6.75
N GLY A 97 13.18 -5.51 -6.33
CA GLY A 97 12.79 -5.58 -4.93
C GLY A 97 13.42 -6.74 -4.14
N PRO A 98 13.27 -6.75 -2.80
CA PRO A 98 13.75 -7.82 -1.93
C PRO A 98 13.30 -9.22 -2.37
N GLU A 99 12.09 -9.37 -2.92
CA GLU A 99 11.63 -10.65 -3.47
C GLU A 99 12.49 -11.14 -4.63
N ALA A 100 12.94 -10.26 -5.53
CA ALA A 100 13.80 -10.65 -6.63
C ALA A 100 15.18 -11.07 -6.11
N GLN A 101 15.71 -10.36 -5.12
CA GLN A 101 16.97 -10.70 -4.45
C GLN A 101 16.87 -12.03 -3.69
N ASP A 102 15.79 -12.25 -2.93
CA ASP A 102 15.53 -13.50 -2.22
C ASP A 102 15.34 -14.67 -3.21
N ARG A 103 14.67 -14.42 -4.35
CA ARG A 103 14.51 -15.40 -5.44
C ARG A 103 15.86 -15.81 -6.02
N LEU A 104 16.73 -14.84 -6.31
CA LEU A 104 18.10 -15.06 -6.79
C LEU A 104 18.92 -15.85 -5.76
N ALA A 105 18.85 -15.47 -4.48
CA ALA A 105 19.56 -16.17 -3.41
C ALA A 105 19.10 -17.63 -3.26
N ILE A 106 17.79 -17.92 -3.42
CA ILE A 106 17.27 -19.30 -3.42
C ILE A 106 17.84 -20.09 -4.61
N LEU A 107 17.89 -19.50 -5.80
CA LEU A 107 18.42 -20.15 -6.99
C LEU A 107 19.92 -20.45 -6.88
N GLU A 108 20.72 -19.54 -6.31
CA GLU A 108 22.15 -19.78 -6.05
C GLU A 108 22.38 -20.97 -5.11
N LYS A 109 21.54 -21.14 -4.09
CA LYS A 109 21.66 -22.29 -3.18
C LYS A 109 21.36 -23.63 -3.87
N VAL A 110 20.46 -23.64 -4.86
CA VAL A 110 20.21 -24.83 -5.69
C VAL A 110 21.43 -25.12 -6.55
N GLU A 111 22.04 -24.10 -7.17
CA GLU A 111 23.24 -24.26 -7.99
C GLU A 111 24.44 -24.80 -7.19
N LYS A 112 24.59 -24.35 -5.93
CA LYS A 112 25.61 -24.85 -5.00
C LYS A 112 25.29 -26.24 -4.41
N GLY A 113 24.11 -26.79 -4.70
CA GLY A 113 23.66 -28.08 -4.15
C GLY A 113 23.25 -28.04 -2.67
N GLU A 114 23.10 -26.85 -2.09
CA GLU A 114 22.66 -26.64 -0.70
C GLU A 114 21.14 -26.79 -0.54
N LEU A 115 20.40 -26.74 -1.65
CA LEU A 115 18.95 -26.87 -1.70
C LEU A 115 18.52 -27.76 -2.87
N THR A 116 17.57 -28.65 -2.64
CA THR A 116 16.98 -29.42 -3.75
C THR A 116 16.02 -28.54 -4.57
N PRO A 117 15.80 -28.86 -5.86
CA PRO A 117 14.82 -28.16 -6.68
C PRO A 117 13.40 -28.17 -6.09
N ALA A 118 13.03 -29.23 -5.38
CA ALA A 118 11.73 -29.36 -4.74
C ALA A 118 11.58 -28.42 -3.52
N GLU A 119 12.63 -28.31 -2.70
CA GLU A 119 12.66 -27.40 -1.54
C GLU A 119 12.70 -25.93 -1.99
N ALA A 120 13.50 -25.62 -3.01
CA ALA A 120 13.52 -24.29 -3.60
C ALA A 120 12.15 -23.89 -4.16
N ALA A 121 11.45 -24.81 -4.84
CA ALA A 121 10.10 -24.55 -5.34
C ALA A 121 9.09 -24.27 -4.22
N ARG A 122 9.23 -24.88 -3.03
CA ARG A 122 8.41 -24.54 -1.84
C ARG A 122 8.72 -23.14 -1.31
N LEU A 123 10.01 -22.80 -1.14
CA LEU A 123 10.43 -21.49 -0.65
C LEU A 123 9.97 -20.36 -1.58
N LEU A 124 10.05 -20.57 -2.89
CA LEU A 124 9.59 -19.64 -3.92
C LEU A 124 8.07 -19.44 -3.94
N ARG A 125 7.30 -20.41 -3.45
CA ARG A 125 5.84 -20.32 -3.28
C ARG A 125 5.43 -19.69 -1.94
N GLY A 126 6.39 -19.30 -1.09
CA GLY A 126 6.11 -18.70 0.21
C GLY A 126 5.71 -19.71 1.30
N GLU A 127 5.85 -21.01 1.04
CA GLU A 127 5.60 -22.08 2.00
C GLU A 127 6.83 -22.22 2.91
N ARG A 128 6.90 -21.43 3.99
CA ARG A 128 7.94 -21.63 5.01
C ARG A 128 7.74 -23.01 5.64
N SER A 129 8.81 -23.80 5.70
CA SER A 129 8.87 -25.03 6.48
C SER A 129 8.54 -24.69 7.93
N HIS A 130 7.33 -25.05 8.38
CA HIS A 130 7.11 -25.30 9.79
C HIS A 130 7.68 -26.68 10.06
N ASP A 131 8.80 -26.74 10.76
CA ASP A 131 9.28 -27.99 11.32
C ASP A 131 9.97 -27.70 12.66
N GLY A 132 9.44 -28.34 13.70
CA GLY A 132 10.09 -28.66 14.98
C GLY A 132 10.56 -27.53 15.88
#